data_AF-A0A1Q4F0Z4-F1
#
_entry.id   AF-A0A1Q4F0Z4-F1
#
_cell.length_a   1.000
_cell.length_b   1.000
_cell.length_c   1.000
_cell.angle_alpha   90.00
_cell.angle_beta   90.00
_cell.angle_gamma   90.00
#
_symmetry.space_group_name_H-M   'P 1'
#
loop_
_entity.id
_entity.type
_entity.pdbx_description
1 polymer ?
#
loop_
_entity_poly.entity_id
_entity_poly.type
_entity_poly.pdbx_seq_one_letter_code
_entity_poly.pdbx_strand_id
1 'polypeptide(L)'
;MTAKYKNALQYLLSALYIFISAAACKKDTDNGQIIYNNQKVTPLVTPAGTSLGAAMTKEIGVDGGMLESVDKTIKVTIPAGALSATTTIGIEPVSNTNVAGIGNAFRLTPHGQQFSKPVTITFSWEAGADTIGMLQTLGLAYQQQDGIWRFVGARYLDPAQKTVSYATNHFSDWSLMNEISLVPHRADIDPGEQENIYANLFVAMEPGDDLFVPLPGTTNTETEPGYPVGTPVDLPGKYIKKWNLAGPGKITPISGASVKYEAPSSISGFAMAAISLELNPPDTAKGQYLLVSNINIRSGSWIELSINGSGPFTFEASPAVHAGNKYILANPDNTGGGYFLLQWTDGIGIHPFTTGNEGTYFHWLSTNTNYISMYRTDAHSDLLPSGGSVNVTKASGGKAEGTFNVTEAGYGDNLTSVTTAQGRFKVKLAN
;
A
#
# COMPACT_ATOMS: atom_id res chain seq x y z
N MET A 1 42.47 37.62 49.77
CA MET A 1 42.66 36.21 49.38
C MET A 1 42.61 36.14 47.85
N THR A 2 43.69 36.56 47.20
CA THR A 2 44.73 35.72 46.57
C THR A 2 44.21 34.76 45.49
N ALA A 3 44.71 35.00 44.27
CA ALA A 3 44.43 34.31 43.00
C ALA A 3 44.67 32.79 42.98
N LYS A 4 44.94 32.16 44.12
CA LYS A 4 45.10 30.70 44.26
C LYS A 4 43.78 29.92 44.31
N TYR A 5 42.64 30.57 44.59
CA TYR A 5 41.35 29.88 44.73
C TYR A 5 40.50 29.81 43.45
N LYS A 6 40.80 30.61 42.42
CA LYS A 6 40.08 30.53 41.13
C LYS A 6 40.44 29.28 40.32
N ASN A 7 41.70 28.85 40.36
CA ASN A 7 42.15 27.69 39.60
C ASN A 7 41.66 26.36 40.22
N ALA A 8 41.53 26.28 41.54
CA ALA A 8 41.04 25.07 42.22
C ALA A 8 39.56 24.79 41.92
N LEU A 9 38.73 25.83 41.79
CA LEU A 9 37.31 25.68 41.43
C LEU A 9 37.13 25.30 39.95
N GLN A 10 38.01 25.79 39.08
CA GLN A 10 38.01 25.42 37.65
C GLN A 10 38.40 23.95 37.44
N TYR A 11 39.39 23.43 38.18
CA TYR A 11 39.77 22.01 38.11
C TYR A 11 38.70 21.08 38.70
N LEU A 12 37.98 21.50 39.75
CA LEU A 12 36.85 20.75 40.34
C LEU A 12 35.63 20.70 39.41
N LEU A 13 35.37 21.77 38.65
CA LEU A 13 34.30 21.79 37.64
C LEU A 13 34.65 20.99 36.37
N SER A 14 35.92 20.94 35.97
CA SER A 14 36.35 20.07 34.85
C SER A 14 36.44 18.58 35.24
N ALA A 15 36.71 18.25 36.49
CA ALA A 15 36.67 16.86 36.98
C ALA A 15 35.24 16.33 37.14
N LEU A 16 34.26 17.20 37.40
CA LEU A 16 32.84 16.84 37.48
C LEU A 16 32.20 16.66 36.09
N TYR A 17 32.75 17.27 35.04
CA TYR A 17 32.28 17.09 33.66
C TYR A 17 32.80 15.82 32.96
N ILE A 18 33.89 15.22 33.46
CA ILE A 18 34.47 14.00 32.85
C ILE A 18 33.92 12.71 33.48
N PHE A 19 33.20 12.79 34.61
CA PHE A 19 32.59 11.62 35.26
C PHE A 19 31.11 11.38 34.93
N ILE A 20 30.46 12.24 34.15
CA ILE A 20 29.05 12.06 33.75
C ILE A 20 28.92 11.40 32.36
N SER A 21 30.01 11.23 31.62
CA SER A 21 29.99 10.67 30.25
C SER A 21 30.16 9.14 30.16
N ALA A 22 30.09 8.39 31.27
CA ALA A 22 30.33 6.94 31.27
C ALA A 22 29.12 6.08 31.73
N ALA A 23 27.90 6.63 31.73
CA ALA A 23 26.69 5.85 32.02
C ALA A 23 25.57 6.06 30.98
N ALA A 24 25.92 6.44 29.74
CA ALA A 24 25.00 6.38 28.60
C ALA A 24 25.08 5.02 27.88
N CYS A 25 25.07 3.93 28.64
CA CYS A 25 24.47 2.71 28.10
C CYS A 25 22.97 3.01 28.05
N LYS A 26 22.46 3.38 26.87
CA LYS A 26 21.05 3.16 26.56
C LYS A 26 20.83 1.68 26.84
N LYS A 27 20.19 1.38 27.95
CA LYS A 27 19.51 0.10 28.11
C LYS A 27 18.49 0.12 26.99
N ASP A 28 18.73 -0.66 25.94
CA ASP A 28 17.67 -0.97 24.99
C ASP A 28 16.52 -1.48 25.86
N THR A 29 15.48 -0.67 25.99
CA THR A 29 14.18 -1.15 26.44
C THR A 29 13.70 -2.07 25.34
N ASP A 30 14.18 -3.31 25.35
CA ASP A 30 13.41 -4.43 24.82
C ASP A 30 12.09 -4.41 25.59
N ASN A 31 11.10 -3.73 25.02
CA ASN A 31 9.73 -3.63 25.49
C ASN A 31 9.02 -4.99 25.36
N GLY A 32 9.63 -6.06 25.88
CA GLY A 32 9.11 -7.42 25.77
C GLY A 32 8.74 -7.80 24.33
N GLN A 33 9.40 -7.36 23.27
CA GLN A 33 9.01 -7.83 21.94
C GLN A 33 9.44 -9.28 21.75
N ILE A 34 8.67 -10.06 20.99
CA ILE A 34 9.13 -11.40 20.60
C ILE A 34 10.33 -11.26 19.66
N ILE A 35 11.41 -11.97 20.02
CA ILE A 35 12.61 -12.10 19.19
C ILE A 35 12.54 -13.44 18.45
N TYR A 36 12.62 -13.39 17.12
CA TYR A 36 12.63 -14.57 16.26
C TYR A 36 13.97 -14.67 15.56
N ASN A 37 14.71 -15.77 15.76
CA ASN A 37 16.03 -15.99 15.14
C ASN A 37 17.01 -14.82 15.35
N ASN A 38 17.03 -14.22 16.54
CA ASN A 38 17.77 -13.00 16.88
C ASN A 38 17.37 -11.74 16.09
N GLN A 39 16.22 -11.75 15.43
CA GLN A 39 15.63 -10.60 14.76
C GLN A 39 14.37 -10.15 15.51
N LYS A 40 14.12 -8.84 15.52
CA LYS A 40 12.89 -8.24 16.01
C LYS A 40 12.40 -7.21 15.01
N VAL A 41 11.08 -7.11 14.84
CA VAL A 41 10.49 -6.05 14.02
C VAL A 41 10.81 -4.71 14.69
N THR A 42 11.56 -3.87 13.99
CA THR A 42 11.89 -2.53 14.48
C THR A 42 10.85 -1.54 13.97
N PRO A 43 10.09 -0.84 14.85
CA PRO A 43 9.08 0.12 14.44
C PRO A 43 9.62 1.11 13.41
N LEU A 44 8.86 1.35 12.35
CA LEU A 44 9.30 2.21 11.24
C LEU A 44 8.50 3.51 11.26
N VAL A 45 9.23 4.63 11.39
CA VAL A 45 8.65 5.96 11.22
C VAL A 45 8.51 6.24 9.74
N THR A 46 7.31 6.61 9.31
CA THR A 46 6.97 6.91 7.92
C THR A 46 6.30 8.29 7.84
N PRO A 47 6.42 9.02 6.71
CA PRO A 47 5.67 10.26 6.54
C PRO A 47 4.15 9.98 6.50
N ALA A 48 3.36 11.02 6.74
CA ALA A 48 1.92 10.96 6.48
C ALA A 48 1.66 10.80 4.98
N GLY A 49 0.56 10.16 4.62
CA GLY A 49 0.19 9.99 3.21
C GLY A 49 -0.08 11.33 2.52
N THR A 50 0.32 11.43 1.24
CA THR A 50 -0.03 12.57 0.38
C THR A 50 -1.41 12.34 -0.24
N SER A 51 -2.19 13.40 -0.41
CA SER A 51 -3.52 13.34 -1.05
C SER A 51 -3.45 12.67 -2.43
N LEU A 52 -4.39 11.78 -2.72
CA LEU A 52 -4.56 11.11 -4.03
C LEU A 52 -5.81 11.58 -4.78
N GLY A 53 -6.59 12.50 -4.23
CA GLY A 53 -7.83 12.96 -4.85
C GLY A 53 -8.72 13.74 -3.89
N ALA A 54 -9.92 14.09 -4.35
CA ALA A 54 -10.87 14.87 -3.58
C ALA A 54 -11.35 14.12 -2.31
N ALA A 55 -11.48 14.85 -1.21
CA ALA A 55 -12.09 14.35 0.00
C ALA A 55 -13.62 14.34 -0.11
N MET A 56 -14.26 13.28 0.37
CA MET A 56 -15.70 13.25 0.61
C MET A 56 -15.98 13.84 1.99
N THR A 57 -16.93 14.78 2.10
CA THR A 57 -17.29 15.41 3.38
C THR A 57 -18.78 15.39 3.64
N LYS A 58 -19.17 15.30 4.92
CA LYS A 58 -20.57 15.36 5.36
C LYS A 58 -20.68 15.93 6.76
N GLU A 59 -21.67 16.79 6.99
CA GLU A 59 -22.03 17.21 8.35
C GLU A 59 -22.78 16.09 9.08
N ILE A 60 -22.26 15.67 10.23
CA ILE A 60 -22.86 14.62 11.07
C ILE A 60 -23.06 15.18 12.47
N GLY A 61 -24.30 15.09 12.96
CA GLY A 61 -24.73 15.58 14.27
C GLY A 61 -24.73 14.52 15.37
N VAL A 62 -25.36 14.87 16.49
CA VAL A 62 -25.52 13.99 17.67
C VAL A 62 -26.29 12.70 17.38
N ASP A 63 -27.14 12.71 16.35
CA ASP A 63 -27.92 11.54 15.92
C ASP A 63 -27.06 10.47 15.21
N GLY A 64 -25.79 10.77 14.94
CA GLY A 64 -24.89 9.89 14.21
C GLY A 64 -25.15 9.90 12.70
N GLY A 65 -24.46 9.02 11.99
CA GLY A 65 -24.56 8.95 10.53
C GLY A 65 -23.49 8.06 9.90
N MET A 66 -23.45 8.09 8.58
CA MET A 66 -22.45 7.38 7.79
C MET A 66 -21.90 8.25 6.66
N LEU A 67 -20.66 7.96 6.30
CA LEU A 67 -19.93 8.51 5.15
C LEU A 67 -19.12 7.39 4.49
N GLU A 68 -19.07 7.38 3.16
CA GLU A 68 -18.30 6.44 2.35
C GLU A 68 -17.37 7.21 1.41
N SER A 69 -16.22 6.61 1.05
CA SER A 69 -15.38 7.11 -0.04
C SER A 69 -16.08 6.97 -1.39
N VAL A 70 -15.65 7.76 -2.39
CA VAL A 70 -16.19 7.72 -3.76
C VAL A 70 -16.14 6.31 -4.35
N ASP A 71 -15.03 5.61 -4.13
CA ASP A 71 -14.76 4.25 -4.62
C ASP A 71 -15.39 3.16 -3.74
N LYS A 72 -16.07 3.53 -2.64
CA LYS A 72 -16.67 2.63 -1.64
C LYS A 72 -15.68 1.68 -0.98
N THR A 73 -14.38 1.95 -1.08
CA THR A 73 -13.34 1.15 -0.42
C THR A 73 -13.41 1.29 1.10
N ILE A 74 -13.76 2.47 1.62
CA ILE A 74 -13.89 2.71 3.07
C ILE A 74 -15.25 3.33 3.41
N LYS A 75 -15.81 2.88 4.53
CA LYS A 75 -17.01 3.42 5.18
C LYS A 75 -16.72 3.75 6.64
N VAL A 76 -17.21 4.90 7.08
CA VAL A 76 -17.25 5.29 8.49
C VAL A 76 -18.69 5.34 8.97
N THR A 77 -18.99 4.64 10.05
CA THR A 77 -20.29 4.66 10.72
C THR A 77 -20.14 5.24 12.12
N ILE A 78 -20.80 6.36 12.37
CA ILE A 78 -20.77 7.11 13.63
C ILE A 78 -22.10 6.85 14.35
N PRO A 79 -22.10 6.19 15.52
CA PRO A 79 -23.34 5.94 16.25
C PRO A 79 -23.88 7.21 16.91
N ALA A 80 -25.19 7.23 17.19
CA ALA A 80 -25.82 8.31 17.93
C ALA A 80 -25.14 8.53 19.30
N GLY A 81 -24.84 9.78 19.62
CA GLY A 81 -24.14 10.20 20.84
C GLY A 81 -22.63 9.98 20.83
N ALA A 82 -22.02 9.62 19.69
CA ALA A 82 -20.56 9.63 19.55
C ALA A 82 -19.98 11.04 19.44
N LEU A 83 -20.75 11.96 18.85
CA LEU A 83 -20.44 13.38 18.72
C LEU A 83 -21.30 14.20 19.69
N SER A 84 -20.74 15.29 20.21
CA SER A 84 -21.44 16.24 21.09
C SER A 84 -22.09 17.40 20.34
N ALA A 85 -21.71 17.63 19.08
CA ALA A 85 -22.23 18.67 18.20
C ALA A 85 -22.07 18.26 16.73
N THR A 86 -22.75 18.98 15.84
CA THR A 86 -22.57 18.84 14.39
C THR A 86 -21.11 19.09 14.00
N THR A 87 -20.51 18.10 13.36
CA THR A 87 -19.10 18.10 12.94
C THR A 87 -19.02 17.76 11.46
N THR A 88 -18.18 18.48 10.71
CA THR A 88 -17.85 18.11 9.32
C THR A 88 -16.89 16.93 9.35
N ILE A 89 -17.39 15.77 8.94
CA ILE A 89 -16.63 14.52 8.85
C ILE A 89 -16.16 14.34 7.43
N GLY A 90 -14.91 13.92 7.23
CA GLY A 90 -14.35 13.69 5.89
C GLY A 90 -13.52 12.43 5.74
N ILE A 91 -13.50 11.90 4.52
CA ILE A 91 -12.68 10.77 4.07
C ILE A 91 -11.89 11.22 2.85
N GLU A 92 -10.56 11.18 2.93
CA GLU A 92 -9.65 11.54 1.85
C GLU A 92 -8.75 10.35 1.49
N PRO A 93 -8.69 9.89 0.24
CA PRO A 93 -7.71 8.88 -0.17
C PRO A 93 -6.30 9.49 -0.15
N VAL A 94 -5.35 8.77 0.46
CA VAL A 94 -3.95 9.19 0.57
C VAL A 94 -3.00 8.06 0.18
N SER A 95 -1.77 8.42 -0.21
CA SER A 95 -0.71 7.45 -0.51
C SER A 95 -0.50 6.55 0.71
N ASN A 96 -0.42 5.25 0.48
CA ASN A 96 -0.19 4.31 1.57
C ASN A 96 1.29 4.26 1.96
N THR A 97 1.63 4.77 3.14
CA THR A 97 2.98 4.72 3.69
C THR A 97 3.20 3.56 4.65
N ASN A 98 2.17 2.74 4.89
CA ASN A 98 2.29 1.50 5.63
C ASN A 98 3.05 0.47 4.79
N VAL A 99 4.19 -0.02 5.29
CA VAL A 99 5.03 -1.00 4.58
C VAL A 99 4.38 -2.36 4.36
N ALA A 100 3.32 -2.67 5.09
CA ALA A 100 2.48 -3.86 4.90
C ALA A 100 1.10 -3.52 4.31
N GLY A 101 0.91 -2.26 3.92
CA GLY A 101 -0.36 -1.71 3.47
C GLY A 101 -0.85 -2.32 2.15
N ILE A 102 -2.16 -2.54 2.07
CA ILE A 102 -2.83 -3.05 0.88
C ILE A 102 -3.69 -1.93 0.29
N GLY A 103 -3.44 -1.60 -0.98
CA GLY A 103 -4.12 -0.51 -1.67
C GLY A 103 -3.80 0.86 -1.06
N ASN A 104 -4.72 1.82 -1.25
CA ASN A 104 -4.59 3.17 -0.70
C ASN A 104 -4.87 3.20 0.81
N ALA A 105 -4.26 4.17 1.50
CA ALA A 105 -4.68 4.54 2.84
C ALA A 105 -5.74 5.66 2.76
N PHE A 106 -6.45 5.90 3.86
CA PHE A 106 -7.48 6.93 3.94
C PHE A 106 -7.28 7.79 5.17
N ARG A 107 -7.27 9.11 4.96
CA ARG A 107 -7.26 10.10 6.02
C ARG A 107 -8.68 10.42 6.44
N LEU A 108 -8.97 10.19 7.72
CA LEU A 108 -10.24 10.55 8.34
C LEU A 108 -10.10 11.91 9.03
N THR A 109 -11.05 12.82 8.77
CA THR A 109 -11.01 14.19 9.26
C THR A 109 -12.24 14.55 10.12
N PRO A 110 -12.07 15.38 11.16
CA PRO A 110 -10.83 16.04 11.57
C PRO A 110 -9.85 15.09 12.27
N HIS A 111 -8.56 15.24 11.97
CA HIS A 111 -7.52 14.41 12.57
C HIS A 111 -7.49 14.57 14.09
N GLY A 112 -7.38 13.47 14.82
CA GLY A 112 -7.38 13.46 16.28
C GLY A 112 -8.75 13.69 16.93
N GLN A 113 -9.85 13.77 16.14
CA GLN A 113 -11.21 13.80 16.68
C GLN A 113 -11.39 12.65 17.67
N GLN A 114 -11.87 12.95 18.88
CA GLN A 114 -12.19 11.94 19.89
C GLN A 114 -13.71 11.73 19.93
N PHE A 115 -14.13 10.48 19.97
CA PHE A 115 -15.54 10.10 20.02
C PHE A 115 -15.94 9.59 21.40
N SER A 116 -17.11 10.02 21.88
CA SER A 116 -17.67 9.55 23.16
C SER A 116 -18.15 8.09 23.10
N LYS A 117 -18.30 7.55 21.88
CA LYS A 117 -18.64 6.16 21.60
C LYS A 117 -17.83 5.69 20.39
N PRO A 118 -17.40 4.41 20.34
CA PRO A 118 -16.61 3.92 19.21
C PRO A 118 -17.34 4.08 17.87
N VAL A 119 -16.64 4.66 16.90
CA VAL A 119 -17.04 4.69 15.50
C VAL A 119 -16.53 3.44 14.80
N THR A 120 -17.29 2.94 13.82
CA THR A 120 -16.89 1.74 13.06
C THR A 120 -16.30 2.16 11.73
N ILE A 121 -15.06 1.76 11.49
CA ILE A 121 -14.38 1.86 10.19
C ILE A 121 -14.51 0.50 9.51
N THR A 122 -14.98 0.49 8.28
CA THR A 122 -15.12 -0.71 7.45
C THR A 122 -14.38 -0.52 6.15
N PHE A 123 -13.44 -1.41 5.84
CA PHE A 123 -12.77 -1.51 4.55
C PHE A 123 -13.40 -2.64 3.73
N SER A 124 -13.67 -2.37 2.46
CA SER A 124 -13.83 -3.40 1.43
C SER A 124 -12.45 -3.81 0.92
N TRP A 125 -12.22 -5.12 0.82
CA TRP A 125 -11.01 -5.68 0.23
C TRP A 125 -11.26 -6.30 -1.15
N GLU A 126 -12.45 -6.11 -1.71
CA GLU A 126 -12.85 -6.71 -2.98
C GLU A 126 -11.92 -6.35 -4.15
N ALA A 127 -11.60 -5.07 -4.30
CA ALA A 127 -10.73 -4.59 -5.39
C ALA A 127 -9.28 -5.07 -5.28
N GLY A 128 -8.83 -5.42 -4.07
CA GLY A 128 -7.48 -5.90 -3.79
C GLY A 128 -7.41 -7.39 -3.45
N ALA A 129 -8.46 -8.18 -3.74
CA ALA A 129 -8.57 -9.55 -3.27
C ALA A 129 -7.40 -10.46 -3.71
N ASP A 130 -6.74 -10.15 -4.84
CA ASP A 130 -5.57 -10.88 -5.35
C ASP A 130 -4.25 -10.53 -4.64
N THR A 131 -4.25 -9.48 -3.82
CA THR A 131 -3.12 -9.04 -3.00
C THR A 131 -3.24 -9.47 -1.53
N ILE A 132 -4.41 -9.97 -1.13
CA ILE A 132 -4.64 -10.45 0.24
C ILE A 132 -3.88 -11.74 0.45
N GLY A 133 -2.86 -11.69 1.30
CA GLY A 133 -2.01 -12.85 1.58
C GLY A 133 -2.76 -13.96 2.30
N MET A 134 -3.56 -13.61 3.31
CA MET A 134 -4.39 -14.55 4.08
C MET A 134 -5.44 -13.80 4.92
N LEU A 135 -6.71 -14.19 4.80
CA LEU A 135 -7.81 -13.48 5.46
C LEU A 135 -7.69 -13.46 6.99
N GLN A 136 -7.12 -14.49 7.60
CA GLN A 136 -6.97 -14.61 9.05
C GLN A 136 -5.97 -13.61 9.65
N THR A 137 -5.13 -13.00 8.82
CA THR A 137 -4.15 -11.98 9.24
C THR A 137 -4.46 -10.62 8.62
N LEU A 138 -5.61 -10.49 7.96
CA LEU A 138 -6.08 -9.26 7.37
C LEU A 138 -6.70 -8.39 8.47
N GLY A 139 -6.30 -7.13 8.52
CA GLY A 139 -6.80 -6.19 9.51
C GLY A 139 -6.56 -4.75 9.13
N LEU A 140 -6.91 -3.86 10.04
CA LEU A 140 -6.68 -2.43 9.90
C LEU A 140 -5.41 -2.04 10.65
N ALA A 141 -4.77 -0.99 10.17
CA ALA A 141 -3.75 -0.25 10.88
C ALA A 141 -4.04 1.23 10.79
N TYR A 142 -3.57 1.96 11.80
CA TYR A 142 -3.69 3.41 11.86
C TYR A 142 -2.33 4.06 12.11
N GLN A 143 -2.11 5.25 11.56
CA GLN A 143 -0.87 6.00 11.78
C GLN A 143 -1.06 7.02 12.90
N GLN A 144 -0.19 6.98 13.91
CA GLN A 144 -0.17 7.97 14.98
C GLN A 144 0.68 9.19 14.62
N GLN A 145 0.62 10.21 15.49
CA GLN A 145 1.43 11.43 15.36
C GLN A 145 2.94 11.19 15.44
N ASP A 146 3.37 10.04 15.98
CA ASP A 146 4.77 9.59 15.97
C ASP A 146 5.24 9.08 14.59
N GLY A 147 4.34 9.01 13.60
CA GLY A 147 4.60 8.52 12.25
C GLY A 147 4.69 7.00 12.14
N ILE A 148 4.42 6.27 13.24
CA ILE A 148 4.45 4.81 13.29
C ILE A 148 3.04 4.28 13.05
N TRP A 149 2.92 3.34 12.13
CA TRP A 149 1.70 2.59 11.90
C TRP A 149 1.48 1.55 13.01
N ARG A 150 0.23 1.39 13.47
CA ARG A 150 -0.15 0.43 14.51
C ARG A 150 -1.21 -0.50 13.97
N PHE A 151 -0.89 -1.78 13.90
CA PHE A 151 -1.81 -2.82 13.48
C PHE A 151 -2.75 -3.21 14.62
N VAL A 152 -4.05 -3.17 14.36
CA VAL A 152 -5.09 -3.47 15.34
C VAL A 152 -5.90 -4.72 15.00
N GLY A 153 -5.57 -5.38 13.89
CA GLY A 153 -6.29 -6.56 13.44
C GLY A 153 -7.69 -6.22 12.92
N ALA A 154 -8.56 -7.23 12.94
CA ALA A 154 -9.95 -7.13 12.55
C ALA A 154 -10.84 -7.37 13.76
N ARG A 155 -11.82 -6.50 13.99
CA ARG A 155 -12.89 -6.77 14.96
C ARG A 155 -13.97 -7.67 14.34
N TYR A 156 -14.31 -7.41 13.07
CA TYR A 156 -15.19 -8.28 12.30
C TYR A 156 -14.61 -8.45 10.90
N LEU A 157 -14.59 -9.70 10.43
CA LEU A 157 -14.25 -10.08 9.07
C LEU A 157 -15.50 -10.73 8.45
N ASP A 158 -15.96 -10.19 7.33
CA ASP A 158 -17.08 -10.75 6.56
C ASP A 158 -16.58 -11.20 5.19
N PRO A 159 -16.29 -12.50 5.01
CA PRO A 159 -15.85 -13.03 3.72
C PRO A 159 -16.91 -12.98 2.62
N ALA A 160 -18.20 -12.97 2.99
CA ALA A 160 -19.29 -12.96 2.01
C ALA A 160 -19.46 -11.56 1.39
N GLN A 161 -19.35 -10.52 2.21
CA GLN A 161 -19.39 -9.12 1.76
C GLN A 161 -18.01 -8.56 1.40
N LYS A 162 -16.95 -9.35 1.59
CA LYS A 162 -15.55 -8.96 1.38
C LYS A 162 -15.15 -7.69 2.15
N THR A 163 -15.54 -7.64 3.42
CA THR A 163 -15.22 -6.50 4.29
C THR A 163 -14.48 -6.91 5.55
N VAL A 164 -13.74 -5.95 6.09
CA VAL A 164 -13.10 -6.02 7.40
C VAL A 164 -13.41 -4.72 8.16
N SER A 165 -13.69 -4.81 9.45
CA SER A 165 -14.04 -3.64 10.25
C SER A 165 -13.36 -3.62 11.61
N TYR A 166 -13.17 -2.41 12.11
CA TYR A 166 -12.62 -2.12 13.42
C TYR A 166 -13.42 -0.99 14.09
N ALA A 167 -13.47 -0.99 15.42
CA ALA A 167 -14.14 0.04 16.19
C ALA A 167 -13.08 0.91 16.88
N THR A 168 -13.06 2.20 16.59
CA THR A 168 -12.07 3.15 17.10
C THR A 168 -12.75 4.32 17.80
N ASN A 169 -12.04 4.99 18.70
CA ASN A 169 -12.50 6.23 19.32
C ASN A 169 -11.84 7.48 18.70
N HIS A 170 -11.04 7.32 17.66
CA HIS A 170 -10.33 8.45 17.06
C HIS A 170 -10.28 8.43 15.54
N PHE A 171 -9.97 9.59 14.95
CA PHE A 171 -9.65 9.72 13.53
C PHE A 171 -8.17 9.98 13.30
N SER A 172 -7.65 9.36 12.25
CA SER A 172 -6.26 9.41 11.81
C SER A 172 -6.17 8.97 10.34
N ASP A 173 -4.97 8.65 9.86
CA ASP A 173 -4.80 7.89 8.63
C ASP A 173 -4.99 6.39 8.94
N TRP A 174 -5.70 5.68 8.05
CA TRP A 174 -6.06 4.27 8.20
C TRP A 174 -5.72 3.48 6.93
N SER A 175 -5.23 2.26 7.10
CA SER A 175 -4.85 1.36 6.01
C SER A 175 -5.35 -0.05 6.29
N LEU A 176 -5.73 -0.75 5.22
CA LEU A 176 -5.83 -2.21 5.22
C LEU A 176 -4.41 -2.80 5.20
N MET A 177 -4.13 -3.90 5.89
CA MET A 177 -2.86 -4.63 5.79
C MET A 177 -2.98 -6.10 6.17
N ASN A 178 -2.03 -6.90 5.72
CA ASN A 178 -1.78 -8.25 6.24
C ASN A 178 -0.60 -8.22 7.23
N GLU A 179 -0.76 -8.86 8.38
CA GLU A 179 0.30 -8.95 9.40
C GLU A 179 1.53 -9.74 8.92
N ILE A 180 1.27 -10.77 8.08
CA ILE A 180 2.27 -11.59 7.41
C ILE A 180 1.96 -11.72 5.94
N SER A 181 2.98 -11.79 5.09
CA SER A 181 2.80 -11.93 3.64
C SER A 181 4.00 -12.52 2.94
N LEU A 182 3.78 -13.02 1.72
CA LEU A 182 4.87 -13.28 0.79
C LEU A 182 5.23 -11.98 0.05
N VAL A 183 6.51 -11.64 0.04
CA VAL A 183 7.05 -10.45 -0.64
C VAL A 183 7.99 -10.90 -1.76
N PRO A 184 7.80 -10.42 -3.00
CA PRO A 184 6.64 -9.64 -3.44
C PRO A 184 5.35 -10.46 -3.47
N HIS A 185 4.20 -9.82 -3.26
CA HIS A 185 2.87 -10.45 -3.41
C HIS A 185 2.59 -10.83 -4.87
N ARG A 186 3.13 -10.03 -5.79
CA ARG A 186 3.08 -10.24 -7.22
C ARG A 186 4.39 -9.83 -7.86
N ALA A 187 4.89 -10.63 -8.81
CA ALA A 187 6.01 -10.25 -9.65
C ALA A 187 5.66 -10.42 -11.14
N ASP A 188 6.10 -9.48 -11.97
CA ASP A 188 6.00 -9.57 -13.42
C ASP A 188 7.40 -9.68 -14.03
N ILE A 189 7.75 -10.89 -14.45
CA ILE A 189 9.11 -11.24 -14.86
C ILE A 189 9.15 -11.79 -16.29
N ASP A 190 10.31 -11.65 -16.93
CA ASP A 190 10.54 -12.19 -18.26
C ASP A 190 10.92 -13.68 -18.18
N PRO A 191 10.79 -14.44 -19.29
CA PRO A 191 11.30 -15.80 -19.36
C PRO A 191 12.79 -15.89 -18.97
N GLY A 192 13.12 -16.85 -18.12
CA GLY A 192 14.47 -17.06 -17.58
C GLY A 192 14.89 -16.12 -16.45
N GLU A 193 14.09 -15.10 -16.09
CA GLU A 193 14.37 -14.26 -14.93
C GLU A 193 14.14 -15.04 -13.61
N GLN A 194 14.80 -14.57 -12.56
CA GLN A 194 14.72 -15.12 -11.20
C GLN A 194 14.14 -14.07 -10.26
N GLU A 195 13.39 -14.51 -9.27
CA GLU A 195 12.81 -13.64 -8.24
C GLU A 195 12.94 -14.32 -6.86
N ASN A 196 13.34 -13.58 -5.84
CA ASN A 196 13.39 -14.09 -4.48
C ASN A 196 12.06 -13.77 -3.77
N ILE A 197 11.45 -14.77 -3.18
CA ILE A 197 10.21 -14.64 -2.41
C ILE A 197 10.51 -14.85 -0.93
N TYR A 198 10.08 -13.91 -0.11
CA TYR A 198 10.29 -13.88 1.34
C TYR A 198 8.95 -13.98 2.07
N ALA A 199 8.85 -14.84 3.07
CA ALA A 199 7.76 -14.85 4.02
C ALA A 199 8.11 -13.93 5.18
N ASN A 200 7.39 -12.81 5.29
CA ASN A 200 7.72 -11.73 6.22
C ASN A 200 6.65 -11.55 7.30
N LEU A 201 7.10 -11.19 8.51
CA LEU A 201 6.30 -10.66 9.61
C LEU A 201 6.56 -9.16 9.74
N PHE A 202 5.50 -8.35 9.78
CA PHE A 202 5.59 -6.89 9.72
C PHE A 202 5.34 -6.17 11.04
N VAL A 203 4.89 -6.88 12.09
CA VAL A 203 4.49 -6.27 13.35
C VAL A 203 5.34 -6.75 14.52
N ALA A 204 5.58 -5.83 15.46
CA ALA A 204 6.34 -6.11 16.66
C ALA A 204 5.43 -6.66 17.78
N MET A 205 5.16 -7.97 17.72
CA MET A 205 4.31 -8.70 18.69
C MET A 205 4.92 -8.75 20.10
N GLU A 206 4.07 -8.80 21.13
CA GLU A 206 4.45 -8.96 22.56
C GLU A 206 4.54 -10.44 22.97
N PRO A 207 5.21 -10.82 24.08
CA PRO A 207 5.45 -12.20 24.44
C PRO A 207 4.17 -12.81 24.98
N GLY A 208 3.77 -13.93 24.38
CA GLY A 208 2.53 -14.62 24.74
C GLY A 208 1.44 -14.47 23.68
N ASP A 209 1.61 -13.54 22.75
CA ASP A 209 0.71 -13.41 21.60
C ASP A 209 1.07 -14.41 20.50
N ASP A 210 0.04 -14.81 19.76
CA ASP A 210 0.14 -15.77 18.66
C ASP A 210 -0.47 -15.19 17.38
N LEU A 211 0.17 -15.50 16.25
CA LEU A 211 -0.09 -14.93 14.92
C LEU A 211 -1.51 -15.17 14.42
N PHE A 212 -2.18 -16.20 14.95
CA PHE A 212 -3.53 -16.59 14.54
C PHE A 212 -4.59 -16.30 15.60
N VAL A 213 -4.21 -15.69 16.72
CA VAL A 213 -5.16 -15.25 17.74
C VAL A 213 -5.55 -13.83 17.38
N PRO A 214 -6.84 -13.54 17.13
CA PRO A 214 -7.29 -12.18 16.89
C PRO A 214 -6.81 -11.29 18.03
N LEU A 215 -6.23 -10.14 17.69
CA LEU A 215 -5.86 -9.15 18.69
C LEU A 215 -7.11 -8.87 19.53
N PRO A 216 -7.08 -9.12 20.85
CA PRO A 216 -8.21 -8.78 21.69
C PRO A 216 -8.32 -7.26 21.60
N GLY A 217 -9.30 -6.77 20.84
CA GLY A 217 -9.65 -5.36 20.86
C GLY A 217 -9.93 -5.02 22.31
N THR A 218 -9.00 -4.32 22.96
CA THR A 218 -8.97 -4.23 24.42
C THR A 218 -10.21 -3.49 24.86
N THR A 219 -11.16 -4.24 25.44
CA THR A 219 -12.45 -3.69 25.81
C THR A 219 -12.38 -2.77 27.02
N ASN A 220 -11.22 -2.51 27.66
CA ASN A 220 -11.15 -1.77 28.92
C ASN A 220 -9.83 -1.00 29.24
N THR A 221 -9.06 -0.52 28.25
CA THR A 221 -7.90 0.36 28.54
C THR A 221 -7.96 1.64 27.72
N GLU A 222 -7.73 2.78 28.37
CA GLU A 222 -7.89 4.17 27.87
C GLU A 222 -6.98 4.58 26.68
N THR A 223 -6.31 3.63 26.04
CA THR A 223 -5.49 3.84 24.84
C THR A 223 -5.68 2.68 23.90
N GLU A 224 -6.16 2.93 22.68
CA GLU A 224 -6.35 1.94 21.62
C GLU A 224 -5.00 1.31 21.24
N PRO A 225 -4.68 0.09 21.72
CA PRO A 225 -3.36 -0.49 21.52
C PRO A 225 -3.33 -1.28 20.21
N GLY A 226 -2.21 -1.20 19.50
CA GLY A 226 -1.93 -1.97 18.30
C GLY A 226 -0.44 -2.20 18.19
N TYR A 227 -0.05 -3.31 17.54
CA TYR A 227 1.37 -3.62 17.38
C TYR A 227 2.03 -2.62 16.44
N PRO A 228 3.20 -2.07 16.81
CA PRO A 228 3.98 -1.25 15.90
C PRO A 228 4.31 -2.02 14.62
N VAL A 229 4.01 -1.42 13.48
CA VAL A 229 4.43 -1.90 12.17
C VAL A 229 5.85 -1.39 11.90
N GLY A 230 6.68 -2.23 11.31
CA GLY A 230 8.10 -1.93 11.21
C GLY A 230 8.84 -2.59 10.06
N THR A 231 10.16 -2.52 10.15
CA THR A 231 11.05 -3.24 9.25
C THR A 231 10.77 -4.73 9.38
N PRO A 232 10.38 -5.42 8.30
CA PRO A 232 9.96 -6.81 8.39
C PRO A 232 11.11 -7.72 8.78
N VAL A 233 10.76 -8.84 9.40
CA VAL A 233 11.68 -9.95 9.70
C VAL A 233 11.16 -11.24 9.07
N ASP A 234 12.04 -12.23 8.91
CA ASP A 234 11.67 -13.56 8.41
C ASP A 234 10.57 -14.17 9.28
N LEU A 235 9.58 -14.78 8.62
CA LEU A 235 8.52 -15.49 9.31
C LEU A 235 9.13 -16.62 10.17
N PRO A 236 8.78 -16.71 11.47
CA PRO A 236 9.38 -17.69 12.36
C PRO A 236 9.12 -19.13 11.89
N GLY A 237 10.16 -19.97 11.94
CA GLY A 237 10.09 -21.35 11.45
C GLY A 237 8.99 -22.21 12.09
N LYS A 238 8.57 -21.90 13.32
CA LYS A 238 7.44 -22.59 13.98
C LYS A 238 6.11 -22.43 13.23
N TYR A 239 5.95 -21.38 12.43
CA TYR A 239 4.76 -21.14 11.61
C TYR A 239 4.87 -21.74 10.20
N ILE A 240 6.06 -22.18 9.79
CA ILE A 240 6.35 -22.63 8.43
C ILE A 240 6.14 -24.14 8.32
N LYS A 241 5.27 -24.56 7.40
CA LYS A 241 5.03 -25.99 7.12
C LYS A 241 5.72 -26.45 5.85
N LYS A 242 5.38 -25.85 4.69
CA LYS A 242 6.00 -26.20 3.41
C LYS A 242 5.76 -25.15 2.31
N TRP A 243 6.74 -25.02 1.43
CA TRP A 243 6.61 -24.27 0.18
C TRP A 243 6.08 -25.15 -0.94
N ASN A 244 5.24 -24.59 -1.81
CA ASN A 244 4.72 -25.25 -3.01
C ASN A 244 4.79 -24.29 -4.21
N LEU A 245 4.89 -24.86 -5.40
CA LEU A 245 4.79 -24.16 -6.67
C LEU A 245 3.66 -24.78 -7.49
N ALA A 246 2.74 -23.95 -7.95
CA ALA A 246 1.75 -24.30 -8.97
C ALA A 246 2.05 -23.51 -10.24
N GLY A 247 2.00 -24.17 -11.41
CA GLY A 247 2.36 -23.55 -12.68
C GLY A 247 3.83 -23.78 -13.07
N PRO A 248 4.33 -23.09 -14.10
CA PRO A 248 5.63 -23.36 -14.69
C PRO A 248 6.78 -22.75 -13.87
N GLY A 249 8.00 -23.21 -14.16
CA GLY A 249 9.24 -22.78 -13.48
C GLY A 249 9.66 -23.74 -12.38
N LYS A 250 10.55 -23.27 -11.50
CA LYS A 250 11.01 -24.04 -10.33
C LYS A 250 11.28 -23.13 -9.14
N ILE A 251 11.13 -23.66 -7.93
CA ILE A 251 11.56 -22.99 -6.70
C ILE A 251 12.76 -23.72 -6.09
N THR A 252 13.71 -22.96 -5.54
CA THR A 252 14.86 -23.48 -4.80
C THR A 252 14.90 -22.83 -3.41
N PRO A 253 14.96 -23.59 -2.31
CA PRO A 253 15.05 -23.02 -0.97
C PRO A 253 16.29 -22.13 -0.80
N ILE A 254 16.11 -20.95 -0.19
CA ILE A 254 17.20 -20.07 0.27
C ILE A 254 17.33 -20.20 1.79
N SER A 255 16.22 -20.07 2.51
CA SER A 255 16.09 -20.29 3.95
C SER A 255 14.75 -20.99 4.26
N GLY A 256 14.42 -21.21 5.54
CA GLY A 256 13.08 -21.68 5.91
C GLY A 256 11.98 -20.72 5.45
N ALA A 257 12.23 -19.42 5.56
CA ALA A 257 11.29 -18.34 5.25
C ALA A 257 11.47 -17.74 3.84
N SER A 258 12.31 -18.33 2.98
CA SER A 258 12.50 -17.77 1.64
C SER A 258 12.85 -18.81 0.58
N VAL A 259 12.37 -18.57 -0.64
CA VAL A 259 12.64 -19.38 -1.82
C VAL A 259 13.05 -18.50 -2.99
N LYS A 260 13.90 -19.02 -3.87
CA LYS A 260 14.18 -18.44 -5.17
C LYS A 260 13.29 -19.08 -6.23
N TYR A 261 12.52 -18.27 -6.93
CA TYR A 261 11.81 -18.68 -8.14
C TYR A 261 12.68 -18.47 -9.38
N GLU A 262 12.60 -19.40 -10.33
CA GLU A 262 13.20 -19.27 -11.66
C GLU A 262 12.13 -19.57 -12.72
N ALA A 263 11.84 -18.57 -13.56
CA ALA A 263 10.93 -18.71 -14.68
C ALA A 263 11.49 -19.67 -15.74
N PRO A 264 10.64 -20.38 -16.51
CA PRO A 264 11.10 -21.11 -17.69
C PRO A 264 11.84 -20.17 -18.65
N SER A 265 12.88 -20.68 -19.32
CA SER A 265 13.64 -19.91 -20.31
C SER A 265 12.81 -19.50 -21.54
N SER A 266 11.68 -20.15 -21.79
CA SER A 266 10.74 -19.82 -22.85
C SER A 266 9.31 -20.13 -22.44
N ILE A 267 8.36 -19.29 -22.86
CA ILE A 267 6.91 -19.50 -22.71
C ILE A 267 6.20 -19.20 -24.03
N SER A 268 4.96 -19.67 -24.17
CA SER A 268 4.07 -19.24 -25.26
C SER A 268 3.21 -18.08 -24.78
N GLY A 269 3.52 -16.85 -25.21
CA GLY A 269 2.77 -15.64 -24.87
C GLY A 269 2.85 -15.27 -23.39
N PHE A 270 1.91 -15.77 -22.59
CA PHE A 270 1.75 -15.46 -21.17
C PHE A 270 1.57 -16.74 -20.35
N ALA A 271 2.22 -16.80 -19.20
CA ALA A 271 2.04 -17.87 -18.23
C ALA A 271 1.94 -17.31 -16.81
N MET A 272 1.24 -18.03 -15.94
CA MET A 272 1.14 -17.71 -14.52
C MET A 272 1.67 -18.86 -13.68
N ALA A 273 2.43 -18.51 -12.66
CA ALA A 273 2.81 -19.41 -11.58
C ALA A 273 2.35 -18.82 -10.23
N ALA A 274 2.03 -19.69 -9.28
CA ALA A 274 1.69 -19.31 -7.91
C ALA A 274 2.65 -20.04 -6.96
N ILE A 275 3.35 -19.26 -6.15
CA ILE A 275 4.21 -19.76 -5.08
C ILE A 275 3.40 -19.64 -3.80
N SER A 276 3.22 -20.75 -3.09
CA SER A 276 2.47 -20.75 -1.85
C SER A 276 3.29 -21.30 -0.69
N LEU A 277 3.11 -20.69 0.47
CA LEU A 277 3.64 -21.16 1.73
C LEU A 277 2.48 -21.66 2.59
N GLU A 278 2.46 -22.96 2.85
CA GLU A 278 1.56 -23.55 3.84
C GLU A 278 2.11 -23.29 5.24
N LEU A 279 1.24 -22.82 6.12
CA LEU A 279 1.54 -22.52 7.51
C LEU A 279 1.10 -23.66 8.43
N ASN A 280 1.77 -23.78 9.58
CA ASN A 280 1.28 -24.62 10.66
C ASN A 280 0.02 -23.95 11.25
N PRO A 281 -1.15 -24.61 11.22
CA PRO A 281 -2.37 -24.03 11.75
C PRO A 281 -2.29 -23.87 13.27
N PRO A 282 -3.01 -22.91 13.87
CA PRO A 282 -3.17 -22.85 15.31
C PRO A 282 -3.88 -24.10 15.83
N ASP A 283 -3.62 -24.45 17.09
CA ASP A 283 -4.24 -25.62 17.70
C ASP A 283 -5.76 -25.49 17.83
N THR A 284 -6.24 -24.27 17.99
CA THR A 284 -7.65 -23.90 18.19
C THR A 284 -8.46 -23.86 16.89
N ALA A 285 -7.81 -23.74 15.73
CA ALA A 285 -8.49 -23.64 14.44
C ALA A 285 -7.75 -24.44 13.36
N LYS A 286 -8.12 -25.72 13.24
CA LYS A 286 -7.59 -26.63 12.22
C LYS A 286 -8.05 -26.19 10.83
N GLY A 287 -7.16 -26.29 9.85
CA GLY A 287 -7.43 -25.88 8.48
C GLY A 287 -6.15 -25.76 7.67
N GLN A 288 -6.29 -25.41 6.40
CA GLN A 288 -5.16 -25.06 5.55
C GLN A 288 -5.00 -23.54 5.55
N TYR A 289 -3.81 -23.08 5.91
CA TYR A 289 -3.43 -21.67 5.93
C TYR A 289 -2.34 -21.49 4.88
N LEU A 290 -2.63 -20.70 3.86
CA LEU A 290 -1.73 -20.48 2.73
C LEU A 290 -1.48 -18.98 2.58
N LEU A 291 -0.21 -18.60 2.50
CA LEU A 291 0.20 -17.35 1.90
C LEU A 291 0.51 -17.62 0.42
N VAL A 292 0.20 -16.67 -0.46
CA VAL A 292 0.38 -16.82 -1.91
C VAL A 292 1.10 -15.61 -2.49
N SER A 293 2.05 -15.87 -3.39
CA SER A 293 2.68 -14.90 -4.27
C SER A 293 2.42 -15.30 -5.72
N ASN A 294 1.92 -14.36 -6.52
CA ASN A 294 1.53 -14.58 -7.90
C ASN A 294 2.63 -14.10 -8.86
N ILE A 295 3.11 -14.99 -9.72
CA ILE A 295 4.15 -14.70 -10.70
C ILE A 295 3.51 -14.68 -12.09
N ASN A 296 3.57 -13.51 -12.72
CA ASN A 296 3.24 -13.30 -14.11
C ASN A 296 4.52 -13.43 -14.94
N ILE A 297 4.51 -14.34 -15.90
CA ILE A 297 5.64 -14.56 -16.81
C ILE A 297 5.20 -14.07 -18.18
N ARG A 298 5.85 -13.01 -18.67
CA ARG A 298 5.54 -12.44 -19.98
C ARG A 298 6.80 -11.87 -20.62
N SER A 299 7.00 -12.16 -21.90
CA SER A 299 8.04 -11.50 -22.70
C SER A 299 7.50 -10.21 -23.33
N GLY A 300 8.40 -9.26 -23.60
CA GLY A 300 8.08 -8.08 -24.39
C GLY A 300 7.48 -6.92 -23.59
N SER A 301 6.89 -5.99 -24.33
CA SER A 301 6.29 -4.77 -23.80
C SER A 301 4.78 -4.96 -23.63
N TRP A 302 4.23 -4.57 -22.48
CA TRP A 302 2.79 -4.71 -22.21
C TRP A 302 2.25 -3.60 -21.30
N ILE A 303 0.94 -3.41 -21.39
CA ILE A 303 0.13 -2.53 -20.55
C ILE A 303 -1.03 -3.34 -19.96
N GLU A 304 -1.31 -3.11 -18.68
CA GLU A 304 -2.55 -3.50 -18.03
C GLU A 304 -3.39 -2.24 -17.78
N LEU A 305 -4.66 -2.26 -18.15
CA LEU A 305 -5.59 -1.14 -18.05
C LEU A 305 -6.91 -1.56 -17.40
N SER A 306 -7.44 -0.71 -16.55
CA SER A 306 -8.78 -0.76 -15.98
C SER A 306 -9.45 0.61 -16.17
N ILE A 307 -10.71 0.61 -16.58
CA ILE A 307 -11.53 1.83 -16.74
C ILE A 307 -12.73 1.70 -15.81
N ASN A 308 -13.06 2.76 -15.07
CA ASN A 308 -14.21 2.82 -14.17
C ASN A 308 -14.26 1.66 -13.15
N GLY A 309 -13.10 1.23 -12.66
CA GLY A 309 -13.00 0.08 -11.74
C GLY A 309 -13.37 -1.27 -12.35
N SER A 310 -13.46 -1.39 -13.69
CA SER A 310 -13.65 -2.67 -14.35
C SER A 310 -12.46 -3.61 -14.08
N GLY A 311 -12.66 -4.91 -14.23
CA GLY A 311 -11.54 -5.85 -14.17
C GLY A 311 -10.41 -5.43 -15.15
N PRO A 312 -9.13 -5.49 -14.72
CA PRO A 312 -8.02 -5.11 -15.57
C PRO A 312 -7.90 -6.05 -16.76
N PHE A 313 -7.55 -5.51 -17.92
CA PHE A 313 -7.19 -6.27 -19.10
C PHE A 313 -5.79 -5.89 -19.57
N THR A 314 -5.06 -6.86 -20.11
CA THR A 314 -3.67 -6.65 -20.53
C THR A 314 -3.53 -6.82 -22.03
N PHE A 315 -2.69 -5.99 -22.65
CA PHE A 315 -2.40 -6.03 -24.08
C PHE A 315 -0.94 -5.68 -24.35
N GLU A 316 -0.48 -5.97 -25.56
CA GLU A 316 0.88 -5.63 -25.99
C GLU A 316 1.06 -4.12 -26.13
N ALA A 317 2.27 -3.66 -25.83
CA ALA A 317 2.66 -2.28 -26.00
C ALA A 317 3.83 -2.18 -26.99
N SER A 318 3.98 -1.04 -27.63
CA SER A 318 5.22 -0.65 -28.28
C SER A 318 6.33 -0.52 -27.22
N PRO A 319 7.60 -0.60 -27.62
CA PRO A 319 8.66 0.02 -26.84
C PRO A 319 8.32 1.49 -26.54
N ALA A 320 8.73 1.99 -25.38
CA ALA A 320 8.67 3.41 -25.08
C ALA A 320 9.78 4.14 -25.85
N VAL A 321 9.38 5.09 -26.69
CA VAL A 321 10.28 5.93 -27.48
C VAL A 321 10.60 7.19 -26.68
N HIS A 322 11.88 7.51 -26.56
CA HIS A 322 12.33 8.80 -26.03
C HIS A 322 12.22 9.86 -27.12
N ALA A 323 11.42 10.91 -26.88
CA ALA A 323 11.19 11.98 -27.84
C ALA A 323 11.31 13.33 -27.13
N GLY A 324 12.47 13.98 -27.23
CA GLY A 324 12.72 15.24 -26.52
C GLY A 324 12.87 15.01 -25.02
N ASN A 325 11.97 15.57 -24.22
CA ASN A 325 11.97 15.43 -22.75
C ASN A 325 10.89 14.47 -22.24
N LYS A 326 10.36 13.58 -23.08
CA LYS A 326 9.28 12.66 -22.72
C LYS A 326 9.51 11.27 -23.29
N TYR A 327 8.91 10.29 -22.63
CA TYR A 327 8.73 8.95 -23.18
C TYR A 327 7.29 8.79 -23.69
N ILE A 328 7.14 8.10 -24.81
CA ILE A 328 5.84 7.81 -25.42
C ILE A 328 5.76 6.32 -25.70
N LEU A 329 4.67 5.69 -25.26
CA LEU A 329 4.32 4.32 -25.64
C LEU A 329 2.86 4.26 -26.11
N ALA A 330 2.59 3.32 -26.99
CA ALA A 330 1.26 3.03 -27.52
C ALA A 330 1.07 1.52 -27.62
N ASN A 331 -0.08 1.05 -28.08
CA ASN A 331 -0.27 -0.35 -28.46
C ASN A 331 -0.11 -0.53 -29.98
N PRO A 332 0.44 -1.67 -30.45
CA PRO A 332 0.41 -2.01 -31.87
C PRO A 332 -1.02 -2.35 -32.30
N ASP A 333 -1.47 -1.87 -33.46
CA ASP A 333 -2.67 -2.34 -34.19
C ASP A 333 -3.92 -2.65 -33.34
N ASN A 334 -4.44 -1.68 -32.59
CA ASN A 334 -5.64 -1.78 -31.76
C ASN A 334 -5.69 -3.01 -30.80
N THR A 335 -4.54 -3.60 -30.45
CA THR A 335 -4.48 -4.74 -29.51
C THR A 335 -5.07 -4.34 -28.16
N GLY A 336 -5.94 -5.18 -27.59
CA GLY A 336 -6.70 -4.83 -26.39
C GLY A 336 -8.06 -4.19 -26.67
N GLY A 337 -8.47 -4.09 -27.95
CA GLY A 337 -9.83 -3.66 -28.33
C GLY A 337 -9.99 -2.15 -28.51
N GLY A 338 -8.89 -1.42 -28.69
CA GLY A 338 -8.87 0.03 -28.82
C GLY A 338 -7.46 0.57 -29.05
N TYR A 339 -7.33 1.89 -29.22
CA TYR A 339 -6.05 2.59 -29.31
C TYR A 339 -5.65 3.15 -27.94
N PHE A 340 -4.41 2.90 -27.55
CA PHE A 340 -3.81 3.35 -26.31
C PHE A 340 -2.60 4.24 -26.58
N LEU A 341 -2.48 5.32 -25.81
CA LEU A 341 -1.26 6.11 -25.71
C LEU A 341 -1.03 6.54 -24.26
N LEU A 342 0.21 6.38 -23.80
CA LEU A 342 0.69 6.93 -22.55
C LEU A 342 2.00 7.66 -22.81
N GLN A 343 2.10 8.89 -22.30
CA GLN A 343 3.33 9.64 -22.27
C GLN A 343 3.58 10.23 -20.90
N TRP A 344 4.86 10.37 -20.54
CA TRP A 344 5.30 11.01 -19.30
C TRP A 344 6.59 11.78 -19.54
N THR A 345 6.82 12.78 -18.70
CA THR A 345 8.07 13.55 -18.71
C THR A 345 9.22 12.64 -18.31
N ASP A 346 10.37 12.73 -18.98
CA ASP A 346 11.54 11.92 -18.70
C ASP A 346 11.94 11.97 -17.21
N GLY A 347 12.28 10.82 -16.65
CA GLY A 347 12.67 10.64 -15.26
C GLY A 347 11.89 9.56 -14.51
N ILE A 348 12.51 9.04 -13.46
CA ILE A 348 11.87 8.20 -12.44
C ILE A 348 11.08 9.12 -11.49
N GLY A 349 9.91 8.68 -11.06
CA GLY A 349 9.07 9.38 -10.09
C GLY A 349 7.65 9.63 -10.57
N ILE A 350 6.99 10.55 -9.88
CA ILE A 350 5.58 10.88 -10.07
C ILE A 350 5.46 12.03 -11.06
N HIS A 351 4.71 11.80 -12.14
CA HIS A 351 4.48 12.73 -13.23
C HIS A 351 2.98 13.07 -13.33
N PRO A 352 2.52 14.21 -12.80
CA PRO A 352 1.12 14.63 -12.89
C PRO A 352 0.67 14.86 -14.33
N PHE A 353 -0.62 14.64 -14.62
CA PHE A 353 -1.18 14.92 -15.93
C PHE A 353 -1.24 16.42 -16.22
N THR A 354 -1.16 16.75 -17.51
CA THR A 354 -1.19 18.14 -17.98
C THR A 354 -2.13 18.29 -19.17
N THR A 355 -2.47 19.52 -19.53
CA THR A 355 -3.26 19.83 -20.73
C THR A 355 -2.41 20.11 -21.97
N GLY A 356 -1.08 20.13 -21.84
CA GLY A 356 -0.17 20.44 -22.93
C GLY A 356 0.30 19.20 -23.70
N ASN A 357 0.61 19.37 -24.99
CA ASN A 357 1.09 18.29 -25.86
C ASN A 357 2.45 17.69 -25.44
N GLU A 358 3.21 18.42 -24.64
CA GLU A 358 4.56 18.05 -24.18
C GLU A 358 4.60 17.45 -22.77
N GLY A 359 3.49 17.47 -22.02
CA GLY A 359 3.46 16.94 -20.67
C GLY A 359 2.85 15.55 -20.57
N THR A 360 2.72 15.04 -19.35
CA THR A 360 2.15 13.72 -19.09
C THR A 360 0.72 13.63 -19.58
N TYR A 361 0.40 12.56 -20.32
CA TYR A 361 -0.90 12.38 -20.96
C TYR A 361 -1.25 10.90 -21.11
N PHE A 362 -2.54 10.61 -20.93
CA PHE A 362 -3.15 9.30 -21.15
C PHE A 362 -4.29 9.43 -22.15
N HIS A 363 -4.40 8.43 -23.04
CA HIS A 363 -5.49 8.30 -23.98
C HIS A 363 -5.84 6.83 -24.20
N TRP A 364 -7.12 6.51 -24.06
CA TRP A 364 -7.70 5.23 -24.43
C TRP A 364 -8.93 5.47 -25.32
N LEU A 365 -8.84 5.06 -26.58
CA LEU A 365 -9.94 5.06 -27.53
C LEU A 365 -10.43 3.64 -27.72
N SER A 366 -11.51 3.29 -27.04
CA SER A 366 -12.24 2.06 -27.30
C SER A 366 -13.11 2.18 -28.56
N THR A 367 -13.76 1.09 -28.96
CA THR A 367 -14.72 1.10 -30.07
C THR A 367 -15.91 2.05 -29.87
N ASN A 368 -16.26 2.37 -28.62
CA ASN A 368 -17.47 3.12 -28.28
C ASN A 368 -17.17 4.50 -27.69
N THR A 369 -16.03 4.64 -27.01
CA THR A 369 -15.75 5.80 -26.16
C THR A 369 -14.26 6.17 -26.20
N ASN A 370 -14.01 7.47 -26.19
CA ASN A 370 -12.70 8.08 -26.04
C ASN A 370 -12.51 8.59 -24.60
N TYR A 371 -11.46 8.15 -23.92
CA TYR A 371 -11.07 8.58 -22.58
C TYR A 371 -9.70 9.25 -22.63
N ILE A 372 -9.57 10.46 -22.09
CA ILE A 372 -8.30 11.20 -22.06
C ILE A 372 -8.04 11.83 -20.69
N SER A 373 -6.78 12.11 -20.37
CA SER A 373 -6.37 12.72 -19.09
C SER A 373 -6.61 14.25 -19.02
N MET A 374 -7.74 14.71 -19.55
CA MET A 374 -8.22 16.08 -19.46
C MET A 374 -9.75 16.08 -19.46
N TYR A 375 -10.38 17.07 -18.86
CA TYR A 375 -11.83 17.19 -18.82
C TYR A 375 -12.28 18.66 -18.84
N ARG A 376 -13.58 18.87 -19.04
CA ARG A 376 -14.25 20.16 -18.90
C ARG A 376 -15.34 20.07 -17.84
N THR A 377 -15.57 21.15 -17.10
CA THR A 377 -16.68 21.22 -16.14
C THR A 377 -18.01 21.50 -16.84
N ASP A 378 -17.96 22.16 -18.00
CA ASP A 378 -19.09 22.34 -18.90
C ASP A 378 -18.59 22.51 -20.35
N ALA A 379 -19.50 22.47 -21.33
CA ALA A 379 -19.12 22.45 -22.75
C ALA A 379 -18.24 23.65 -23.19
N HIS A 380 -18.30 24.77 -22.47
CA HIS A 380 -17.62 26.02 -22.82
C HIS A 380 -16.44 26.35 -21.90
N SER A 381 -16.21 25.56 -20.84
CA SER A 381 -15.10 25.77 -19.91
C SER A 381 -13.75 25.47 -20.55
N ASP A 382 -12.68 26.02 -19.98
CA ASP A 382 -11.32 25.60 -20.33
C ASP A 382 -11.09 24.12 -20.00
N LEU A 383 -10.11 23.51 -20.67
CA LEU A 383 -9.67 22.16 -20.34
C LEU A 383 -8.89 22.19 -19.02
N LEU A 384 -9.26 21.29 -18.13
CA LEU A 384 -8.54 21.01 -16.89
C LEU A 384 -7.76 19.71 -17.04
N PRO A 385 -6.55 19.60 -16.46
CA PRO A 385 -5.85 18.32 -16.39
C PRO A 385 -6.63 17.38 -15.46
N SER A 386 -6.66 16.10 -15.79
CA SER A 386 -7.11 15.10 -14.82
C SER A 386 -6.17 15.09 -13.61
N GLY A 387 -6.72 14.76 -12.44
CA GLY A 387 -5.93 14.39 -11.28
C GLY A 387 -5.22 13.05 -11.47
N GLY A 388 -4.39 12.71 -10.49
CA GLY A 388 -3.52 11.54 -10.53
C GLY A 388 -2.23 11.76 -11.32
N SER A 389 -1.58 10.68 -11.74
CA SER A 389 -0.23 10.73 -12.32
C SER A 389 0.18 9.44 -13.03
N VAL A 390 1.29 9.51 -13.77
CA VAL A 390 2.12 8.37 -14.13
C VAL A 390 3.27 8.27 -13.13
N ASN A 391 3.42 7.14 -12.45
CA ASN A 391 4.51 6.87 -11.52
C ASN A 391 5.50 5.88 -12.14
N VAL A 392 6.67 6.36 -12.53
CA VAL A 392 7.73 5.57 -13.14
C VAL A 392 8.65 5.09 -12.05
N THR A 393 8.71 3.77 -11.85
CA THR A 393 9.57 3.15 -10.83
C THR A 393 10.92 2.71 -11.39
N LYS A 394 11.00 2.55 -12.71
CA LYS A 394 12.23 2.16 -13.42
C LYS A 394 12.25 2.73 -14.82
N ALA A 395 13.40 3.23 -15.24
CA ALA A 395 13.69 3.67 -16.61
C ALA A 395 15.18 3.41 -16.92
N SER A 396 15.62 2.17 -16.70
CA SER A 396 17.02 1.76 -16.82
C SER A 396 17.15 0.30 -17.27
N GLY A 397 18.33 -0.09 -17.75
CA GLY A 397 18.57 -1.46 -18.22
C GLY A 397 17.74 -1.84 -19.47
N GLY A 398 17.43 -0.85 -20.33
CA GLY A 398 16.64 -1.06 -21.54
C GLY A 398 15.14 -1.31 -21.30
N LYS A 399 14.64 -1.06 -20.09
CA LYS A 399 13.22 -1.23 -19.72
C LYS A 399 12.71 -0.01 -18.95
N ALA A 400 11.42 0.29 -19.11
CA ALA A 400 10.66 1.18 -18.26
C ALA A 400 9.49 0.43 -17.62
N GLU A 401 9.28 0.68 -16.33
CA GLU A 401 8.22 0.08 -15.52
C GLU A 401 7.56 1.17 -14.68
N GLY A 402 6.24 1.07 -14.52
CA GLY A 402 5.49 2.05 -13.74
C GLY A 402 4.00 1.75 -13.67
N THR A 403 3.30 2.65 -12.97
CA THR A 403 1.85 2.65 -12.84
C THR A 403 1.28 3.98 -13.32
N PHE A 404 -0.02 4.02 -13.59
CA PHE A 404 -0.75 5.25 -13.84
C PHE A 404 -2.13 5.19 -13.19
N ASN A 405 -2.60 6.34 -12.72
CA ASN A 405 -3.93 6.51 -12.15
C ASN A 405 -4.48 7.87 -12.57
N VAL A 406 -5.64 7.89 -13.23
CA VAL A 406 -6.35 9.06 -13.76
C VAL A 406 -7.68 9.15 -13.00
N THR A 407 -7.89 10.19 -12.21
CA THR A 407 -9.10 10.33 -11.38
C THR A 407 -10.28 10.94 -12.12
N GLU A 408 -10.02 11.85 -13.07
CA GLU A 408 -11.03 12.52 -13.89
C GLU A 408 -10.72 12.35 -15.39
N ALA A 409 -10.67 11.11 -15.87
CA ALA A 409 -10.52 10.81 -17.29
C ALA A 409 -11.76 11.31 -18.05
N GLY A 410 -11.60 12.39 -18.83
CA GLY A 410 -12.67 13.01 -19.58
C GLY A 410 -13.10 12.17 -20.77
N TYR A 411 -14.42 12.11 -21.00
CA TYR A 411 -15.03 11.41 -22.12
C TYR A 411 -16.36 12.06 -22.54
N GLY A 412 -16.91 11.60 -23.67
CA GLY A 412 -18.18 12.09 -24.22
C GLY A 412 -18.07 13.47 -24.87
N ASP A 413 -19.22 14.08 -25.12
CA ASP A 413 -19.30 15.38 -25.80
C ASP A 413 -18.54 16.45 -25.04
N ASN A 414 -17.58 17.10 -25.72
CA ASN A 414 -16.72 18.14 -25.15
C ASN A 414 -15.97 17.73 -23.86
N LEU A 415 -15.83 16.42 -23.58
CA LEU A 415 -15.13 15.91 -22.39
C LEU A 415 -15.75 16.35 -21.06
N THR A 416 -17.07 16.56 -21.03
CA THR A 416 -17.78 17.00 -19.81
C THR A 416 -18.16 15.86 -18.88
N SER A 417 -18.01 14.60 -19.32
CA SER A 417 -18.18 13.44 -18.46
C SER A 417 -16.82 12.95 -17.98
N VAL A 418 -16.72 12.46 -16.75
CA VAL A 418 -15.47 11.97 -16.16
C VAL A 418 -15.62 10.57 -15.60
N THR A 419 -14.55 9.79 -15.69
CA THR A 419 -14.43 8.47 -15.06
C THR A 419 -13.02 8.25 -14.54
N THR A 420 -12.74 7.09 -13.94
CA THR A 420 -11.39 6.71 -13.53
C THR A 420 -10.73 5.80 -14.55
N ALA A 421 -9.41 5.90 -14.68
CA ALA A 421 -8.60 4.96 -15.44
C ALA A 421 -7.33 4.66 -14.65
N GLN A 422 -6.94 3.40 -14.55
CA GLN A 422 -5.72 3.01 -13.84
C GLN A 422 -5.05 1.83 -14.51
N GLY A 423 -3.77 1.67 -14.28
CA GLY A 423 -3.03 0.58 -14.86
C GLY A 423 -1.56 0.58 -14.54
N ARG A 424 -0.85 -0.32 -15.22
CA ARG A 424 0.59 -0.53 -15.06
C ARG A 424 1.20 -0.99 -16.37
N PHE A 425 2.48 -0.73 -16.53
CA PHE A 425 3.21 -1.06 -17.74
C PHE A 425 4.60 -1.59 -17.42
N LYS A 426 5.07 -2.51 -18.28
CA LYS A 426 6.47 -2.92 -18.37
C LYS A 426 6.79 -2.96 -19.85
N VAL A 427 7.65 -2.05 -20.30
CA VAL A 427 8.00 -1.89 -21.71
C VAL A 427 9.50 -1.83 -21.90
N LYS A 428 9.96 -2.28 -23.06
CA LYS A 428 11.33 -2.00 -23.53
C LYS A 428 11.47 -0.51 -23.81
N LEU A 429 12.65 0.04 -23.54
CA LEU A 429 13.04 1.35 -24.05
C LEU A 429 13.53 1.18 -25.49
N ALA A 430 12.99 1.95 -26.42
CA ALA A 430 13.59 2.12 -27.73
C ALA A 430 14.77 3.09 -27.60
N ASN A 431 15.89 2.71 -28.22
CA ASN A 431 17.06 3.58 -28.35
C ASN A 431 16.82 4.70 -29.36
#